data_AF-A0A246J307-F1
#
_entry.id   AF-A0A246J307-F1
#
_cell.length_a   1.000
_cell.length_b   1.000
_cell.length_c   1.000
_cell.angle_alpha   90.00
_cell.angle_beta   90.00
_cell.angle_gamma   90.00
#
_symmetry.space_group_name_H-M   'P 1'
#
loop_
_entity.id
_entity.type
_entity.pdbx_description
1 polymer ?
#
loop_
_entity_poly.entity_id
_entity_poly.type
_entity_poly.pdbx_seq_one_letter_code
_entity_poly.pdbx_strand_id
1 'polypeptide(L)'
;MSAESGDPCVRATAASLGVFLDETSLTRNEDIWTRTVSDEVFISAYPLAQWFASSWWRLNHEPLPTQGNQPTHEWRMAHELGAANHGFVWPRVVMASDGESMQVWATPLMTPDQSVRYLQGLPAPRSIAIERFQSSVGQFIQDTLSRLDAKELGGSNLAQLWALIQEDQADVESRRRRTLEAQLGFDAEECPADILEAALQWRSRVGEIALSEIAPAIAQSGGNPALAAIGHLATMPGIVAKPEVRFDTIGPPVAGMPWERASHAANSLRAHIGNAAARVSDRELHELLGVSRDQVQSSAPQNVREPVAVAIPDGNGRLMIVPRKRNPRGKRFELARILGEHLREDHETRWLASTDLPTSRQKYQRAFAAEFLCPFSALESYLDGDHSSPAIEDAAEHFDVGELTVQAQLANHGLIAPPQFAASMPYRMAV
;
A
#
# COMPACT_ATOMS: atom_id res chain seq x y z
N MET A 1 0.35 -28.29 24.25
CA MET A 1 -0.96 -28.74 24.76
C MET A 1 -1.92 -27.55 24.84
N SER A 2 -2.45 -27.09 23.70
CA SER A 2 -3.52 -26.07 23.61
C SER A 2 -4.90 -26.68 23.32
N ALA A 3 -5.01 -28.01 23.39
CA ALA A 3 -6.25 -28.76 23.19
C ALA A 3 -7.27 -28.62 24.34
N GLU A 4 -6.96 -27.83 25.38
CA GLU A 4 -7.92 -27.44 26.44
C GLU A 4 -8.81 -26.24 26.04
N SER A 5 -8.66 -25.72 24.81
CA SER A 5 -9.77 -25.02 24.18
C SER A 5 -10.94 -26.00 24.11
N GLY A 6 -11.94 -25.81 24.96
CA GLY A 6 -13.17 -26.62 24.98
C GLY A 6 -13.92 -26.58 23.64
N ASP A 7 -13.52 -25.72 22.68
CA ASP A 7 -14.12 -25.59 21.37
C ASP A 7 -13.91 -26.86 20.50
N PRO A 8 -15.00 -27.57 20.12
CA PRO A 8 -14.94 -28.70 19.21
C PRO A 8 -14.29 -28.38 17.86
N CYS A 9 -14.45 -27.17 17.33
CA CYS A 9 -13.92 -26.79 16.02
C CYS A 9 -12.39 -26.75 16.05
N VAL A 10 -11.81 -26.24 17.14
CA VAL A 10 -10.36 -26.15 17.34
C VAL A 10 -9.74 -27.54 17.40
N ARG A 11 -10.34 -28.45 18.17
CA ARG A 11 -9.86 -29.84 18.27
C ARG A 11 -10.03 -30.61 16.96
N ALA A 12 -11.15 -30.42 16.26
CA ALA A 12 -11.47 -31.10 15.01
C ALA A 12 -10.47 -30.81 13.87
N THR A 13 -9.84 -29.64 13.93
CA THR A 13 -8.96 -29.08 12.90
C THR A 13 -7.49 -29.00 13.33
N ALA A 14 -7.10 -29.70 14.41
CA ALA A 14 -5.70 -29.86 14.78
C ALA A 14 -4.93 -30.64 13.70
N ALA A 15 -3.84 -30.05 13.19
CA ALA A 15 -3.04 -30.59 12.11
C ALA A 15 -1.60 -30.04 12.17
N SER A 16 -0.70 -30.64 11.39
CA SER A 16 0.56 -29.98 11.05
C SER A 16 0.29 -28.90 9.99
N LEU A 17 0.61 -27.66 10.30
CA LEU A 17 0.41 -26.51 9.41
C LEU A 17 1.77 -25.96 8.95
N GLY A 18 1.91 -25.76 7.64
CA GLY A 18 3.02 -25.05 7.03
C GLY A 18 2.56 -23.77 6.34
N VAL A 19 3.30 -22.67 6.52
CA VAL A 19 3.10 -21.42 5.77
C VAL A 19 4.35 -21.15 4.93
N PHE A 20 4.20 -21.17 3.62
CA PHE A 20 5.31 -21.05 2.68
C PHE A 20 5.16 -19.81 1.80
N LEU A 21 6.28 -19.11 1.60
CA LEU A 21 6.45 -18.10 0.56
C LEU A 21 7.50 -18.58 -0.41
N ASP A 22 7.04 -19.07 -1.56
CA ASP A 22 7.86 -19.83 -2.50
C ASP A 22 8.58 -20.98 -1.76
N GLU A 23 9.91 -20.99 -1.73
CA GLU A 23 10.71 -22.03 -1.03
C GLU A 23 10.96 -21.74 0.46
N THR A 24 10.47 -20.61 0.98
CA THR A 24 10.74 -20.17 2.36
C THR A 24 9.60 -20.56 3.30
N SER A 25 9.88 -21.42 4.29
CA SER A 25 8.92 -21.72 5.37
C SER A 25 8.93 -20.64 6.45
N LEU A 26 7.81 -19.94 6.62
CA LEU A 26 7.59 -19.00 7.71
C LEU A 26 7.24 -19.69 9.03
N THR A 27 6.84 -20.96 8.96
CA THR A 27 6.54 -21.82 10.11
C THR A 27 7.72 -22.66 10.54
N ARG A 28 8.91 -22.49 9.93
CA ARG A 28 10.11 -23.23 10.33
C ARG A 28 10.40 -23.00 11.81
N ASN A 29 10.33 -24.06 12.58
CA ASN A 29 10.32 -23.99 14.03
C ASN A 29 11.17 -25.06 14.69
N GLU A 30 11.63 -24.76 15.90
CA GLU A 30 12.20 -25.72 16.85
C GLU A 30 11.16 -25.99 17.96
N ASP A 31 10.78 -27.26 18.12
CA ASP A 31 10.08 -27.71 19.31
C ASP A 31 11.07 -27.76 20.48
N ILE A 32 10.82 -26.97 21.53
CA ILE A 32 11.79 -26.79 22.63
C ILE A 32 12.01 -28.07 23.46
N TRP A 33 11.06 -29.00 23.44
CA TRP A 33 11.08 -30.22 24.24
C TRP A 33 11.85 -31.32 23.52
N THR A 34 11.56 -31.51 22.23
CA THR A 34 12.15 -32.56 21.40
C THR A 34 13.43 -32.10 20.69
N ARG A 35 13.69 -30.79 20.62
CA ARG A 35 14.77 -30.16 19.83
C ARG A 35 14.74 -30.54 18.35
N THR A 36 13.55 -30.85 17.84
CA THR A 36 13.35 -31.19 16.43
C THR A 36 13.06 -29.91 15.66
N VAL A 37 13.69 -29.76 14.50
CA VAL A 37 13.38 -28.69 13.55
C VAL A 37 12.41 -29.22 12.51
N SER A 38 11.32 -28.48 12.29
CA SER A 38 10.28 -28.80 11.32
C SER A 38 9.88 -27.55 10.55
N ASP A 39 9.51 -27.70 9.27
CA ASP A 39 8.92 -26.61 8.49
C ASP A 39 7.43 -26.44 8.76
N GLU A 40 6.81 -27.39 9.47
CA GLU A 40 5.42 -27.38 9.91
C GLU A 40 5.33 -27.29 11.43
N VAL A 41 4.26 -26.68 11.93
CA VAL A 41 3.94 -26.57 13.36
C VAL A 41 2.60 -27.24 13.65
N PHE A 42 2.51 -28.00 14.75
CA PHE A 42 1.27 -28.70 15.12
C PHE A 42 0.32 -27.78 15.87
N ILE A 43 -0.69 -27.26 15.17
CA ILE A 43 -1.68 -26.29 15.66
C ILE A 43 -3.06 -26.53 15.03
N SER A 44 -4.08 -25.81 15.48
CA SER A 44 -5.41 -25.86 14.88
C SER A 44 -5.52 -24.90 13.70
N ALA A 45 -6.07 -25.37 12.58
CA ALA A 45 -6.33 -24.53 11.40
C ALA A 45 -7.51 -23.55 11.63
N TYR A 46 -8.45 -23.90 12.52
CA TYR A 46 -9.69 -23.13 12.69
C TYR A 46 -9.48 -21.68 13.12
N PRO A 47 -8.68 -21.36 14.16
CA PRO A 47 -8.44 -19.97 14.54
C PRO A 47 -7.81 -19.13 13.43
N LEU A 48 -6.91 -19.73 12.64
CA LEU A 48 -6.29 -19.03 11.52
C LEU A 48 -7.27 -18.78 10.38
N ALA A 49 -8.07 -19.79 10.03
CA ALA A 49 -9.11 -19.64 9.01
C ALA A 49 -10.15 -18.60 9.43
N GLN A 50 -10.54 -18.59 10.71
CA GLN A 50 -11.42 -17.59 11.29
C GLN A 50 -10.83 -16.19 11.18
N TRP A 51 -9.55 -16.02 11.51
CA TRP A 51 -8.87 -14.73 11.40
C TRP A 51 -8.77 -14.25 9.96
N PHE A 52 -8.40 -15.12 9.01
CA PHE A 52 -8.38 -14.77 7.59
C PHE A 52 -9.76 -14.37 7.06
N ALA A 53 -10.82 -15.07 7.50
CA ALA A 53 -12.18 -14.72 7.12
C ALA A 53 -12.59 -13.38 7.74
N SER A 54 -12.36 -13.15 9.04
CA SER A 54 -12.75 -11.89 9.70
C SER A 54 -12.00 -10.69 9.15
N SER A 55 -10.72 -10.87 8.82
CA SER A 55 -9.87 -9.80 8.32
C SER A 55 -9.82 -9.75 6.78
N TRP A 56 -10.68 -10.49 6.08
CA TRP A 56 -10.63 -10.65 4.62
C TRP A 56 -10.61 -9.32 3.89
N TRP A 57 -11.57 -8.44 4.17
CA TRP A 57 -11.67 -7.15 3.48
C TRP A 57 -10.50 -6.23 3.80
N ARG A 58 -10.11 -6.14 5.08
CA ARG A 58 -9.00 -5.30 5.53
C ARG A 58 -7.65 -5.75 4.98
N LEU A 59 -7.34 -7.05 5.02
CA LEU A 59 -6.13 -7.60 4.41
C LEU A 59 -6.02 -7.26 2.92
N ASN A 60 -7.13 -7.32 2.19
CA ASN A 60 -7.14 -7.09 0.75
C ASN A 60 -7.15 -5.60 0.34
N HIS A 61 -7.71 -4.72 1.18
CA HIS A 61 -8.03 -3.34 0.77
C HIS A 61 -7.54 -2.23 1.70
N GLU A 62 -7.14 -2.55 2.94
CA GLU A 62 -6.55 -1.57 3.86
C GLU A 62 -5.01 -1.54 3.68
N PRO A 63 -4.44 -0.40 3.23
CA PRO A 63 -3.00 -0.32 2.99
C PRO A 63 -2.22 -0.19 4.30
N LEU A 64 -0.93 -0.52 4.23
CA LEU A 64 0.01 -0.28 5.33
C LEU A 64 -0.01 1.21 5.74
N PRO A 65 -0.02 1.53 7.04
CA PRO A 65 0.03 2.90 7.51
C PRO A 65 1.23 3.69 6.98
N THR A 66 1.02 4.99 6.77
CA THR A 66 2.07 5.89 6.30
C THR A 66 3.32 5.79 7.20
N GLN A 67 4.50 5.72 6.57
CA GLN A 67 5.77 5.54 7.27
C GLN A 67 6.00 6.59 8.36
N GLY A 68 6.52 6.14 9.50
CA GLY A 68 6.77 6.98 10.68
C GLY A 68 5.62 6.98 11.68
N ASN A 69 4.42 6.53 11.29
CA ASN A 69 3.32 6.30 12.22
C ASN A 69 3.36 4.86 12.74
N GLN A 70 3.17 4.69 14.05
CA GLN A 70 2.88 3.38 14.62
C GLN A 70 1.46 2.97 14.22
N PRO A 71 1.25 1.78 13.64
CA PRO A 71 -0.09 1.29 13.35
C PRO A 71 -0.94 1.23 14.61
N THR A 72 -2.24 1.47 14.46
CA THR A 72 -3.21 1.34 15.55
C THR A 72 -3.32 -0.12 15.99
N HIS A 73 -3.82 -0.35 17.20
CA HIS A 73 -4.10 -1.71 17.66
C HIS A 73 -5.07 -2.45 16.73
N GLU A 74 -6.13 -1.78 16.28
CA GLU A 74 -7.12 -2.35 15.36
C GLU A 74 -6.51 -2.77 14.03
N TRP A 75 -5.64 -1.93 13.43
CA TRP A 75 -4.91 -2.30 12.22
C TRP A 75 -4.05 -3.55 12.46
N ARG A 76 -3.30 -3.58 13.56
CA ARG A 76 -2.45 -4.74 13.89
C ARG A 76 -3.26 -6.02 14.09
N MET A 77 -4.47 -5.93 14.64
CA MET A 77 -5.36 -7.08 14.80
C MET A 77 -5.82 -7.68 13.46
N ALA A 78 -5.97 -6.86 12.42
CA ALA A 78 -6.34 -7.34 11.09
C ALA A 78 -5.14 -7.79 10.23
N HIS A 79 -3.93 -7.30 10.53
CA HIS A 79 -2.77 -7.44 9.64
C HIS A 79 -1.58 -8.24 10.23
N GLU A 80 -1.59 -8.57 11.53
CA GLU A 80 -0.57 -9.41 12.17
C GLU A 80 -1.11 -10.83 12.40
N LEU A 81 -0.39 -11.84 11.90
CA LEU A 81 -0.78 -13.25 12.06
C LEU A 81 -0.94 -13.67 13.54
N GLY A 82 -0.19 -13.01 14.43
CA GLY A 82 -0.31 -13.19 15.87
C GLY A 82 -1.70 -12.89 16.43
N ALA A 83 -2.56 -12.15 15.71
CA ALA A 83 -3.91 -11.81 16.12
C ALA A 83 -4.92 -12.97 15.97
N ALA A 84 -4.60 -14.04 15.23
CA ALA A 84 -5.39 -15.27 15.18
C ALA A 84 -5.43 -16.04 16.52
N ASN A 85 -4.75 -15.51 17.56
CA ASN A 85 -4.41 -16.19 18.80
C ASN A 85 -5.61 -16.83 19.51
N HIS A 86 -5.52 -18.14 19.70
CA HIS A 86 -6.44 -18.96 20.48
C HIS A 86 -5.65 -19.88 21.42
N GLY A 87 -4.64 -19.32 22.09
CA GLY A 87 -3.66 -20.07 22.89
C GLY A 87 -2.57 -20.73 22.06
N PHE A 88 -2.44 -20.36 20.78
CA PHE A 88 -1.40 -20.83 19.87
C PHE A 88 -0.33 -19.75 19.69
N VAL A 89 0.92 -20.19 19.57
CA VAL A 89 2.05 -19.30 19.24
C VAL A 89 2.19 -19.28 17.73
N TRP A 90 1.88 -18.15 17.11
CA TRP A 90 2.00 -17.92 15.65
C TRP A 90 3.35 -17.30 15.29
N PRO A 91 3.89 -17.55 14.08
CA PRO A 91 5.09 -16.85 13.63
C PRO A 91 4.82 -15.35 13.49
N ARG A 92 5.87 -14.54 13.63
CA ARG A 92 5.76 -13.08 13.52
C ARG A 92 5.70 -12.70 12.05
N VAL A 93 4.48 -12.65 11.51
CA VAL A 93 4.18 -12.31 10.12
C VAL A 93 3.23 -11.11 10.07
N VAL A 94 3.55 -10.14 9.21
CA VAL A 94 2.71 -8.97 8.91
C VAL A 94 2.35 -9.00 7.43
N MET A 95 1.09 -8.70 7.12
CA MET A 95 0.55 -8.70 5.77
C MET A 95 -0.15 -7.38 5.49
N ALA A 96 0.14 -6.73 4.36
CA ALA A 96 -0.60 -5.54 3.93
C ALA A 96 -0.65 -5.47 2.40
N SER A 97 -1.84 -5.21 1.86
CA SER A 97 -2.04 -5.00 0.42
C SER A 97 -1.53 -3.62 0.02
N ASP A 98 -0.94 -3.53 -1.18
CA ASP A 98 -0.69 -2.26 -1.86
C ASP A 98 -1.69 -1.99 -2.99
N GLY A 99 -2.75 -2.79 -3.09
CA GLY A 99 -3.79 -2.71 -4.11
C GLY A 99 -3.55 -3.58 -5.35
N GLU A 100 -2.30 -3.97 -5.64
CA GLU A 100 -1.97 -4.94 -6.71
C GLU A 100 -1.33 -6.22 -6.13
N SER A 101 -0.66 -6.11 -4.99
CA SER A 101 0.05 -7.23 -4.37
C SER A 101 -0.06 -7.19 -2.85
N MET A 102 -0.09 -8.37 -2.26
CA MET A 102 0.11 -8.56 -0.84
C MET A 102 1.60 -8.46 -0.51
N GLN A 103 1.97 -7.53 0.36
CA GLN A 103 3.30 -7.43 0.93
C GLN A 103 3.36 -8.24 2.23
N VAL A 104 4.38 -9.09 2.36
CA VAL A 104 4.58 -9.94 3.53
C VAL A 104 5.93 -9.68 4.17
N TRP A 105 5.93 -9.42 5.46
CA TRP A 105 7.11 -9.33 6.31
C TRP A 105 7.10 -10.46 7.33
N ALA A 106 8.26 -11.00 7.65
CA ALA A 106 8.37 -11.99 8.70
C ALA A 106 9.72 -11.88 9.42
N THR A 107 9.70 -12.10 10.73
CA THR A 107 10.93 -12.18 11.53
C THR A 107 10.93 -13.42 12.42
N PRO A 108 12.12 -13.97 12.76
CA PRO A 108 12.21 -15.03 13.74
C PRO A 108 11.56 -14.61 15.07
N LEU A 109 10.92 -15.57 15.74
CA LEU A 109 10.30 -15.37 17.05
C LEU A 109 10.92 -16.37 18.04
N MET A 110 11.85 -15.86 18.84
CA MET A 110 12.67 -16.61 19.79
C MET A 110 12.33 -16.24 21.24
N THR A 111 11.04 -16.18 21.57
CA THR A 111 10.59 -15.78 22.90
C THR A 111 10.98 -16.87 23.93
N PRO A 112 11.66 -16.52 25.03
CA PRO A 112 11.84 -17.44 26.16
C PRO A 112 10.48 -17.95 26.65
N ASP A 113 10.44 -19.18 27.17
CA ASP A 113 9.27 -19.80 27.80
C ASP A 113 8.04 -20.07 26.89
N GLN A 114 8.16 -19.90 25.57
CA GLN A 114 7.17 -20.38 24.61
C GLN A 114 7.46 -21.82 24.15
N SER A 115 6.40 -22.59 23.87
CA SER A 115 6.50 -24.01 23.49
C SER A 115 7.14 -24.26 22.12
N VAL A 116 7.26 -23.23 21.29
CA VAL A 116 7.78 -23.29 19.93
C VAL A 116 8.61 -22.04 19.67
N ARG A 117 9.73 -22.19 18.97
CA ARG A 117 10.57 -21.09 18.49
C ARG A 117 10.56 -21.04 16.98
N TYR A 118 10.16 -19.91 16.39
CA TYR A 118 10.21 -19.74 14.95
C TYR A 118 11.57 -19.22 14.53
N LEU A 119 12.26 -19.99 13.69
CA LEU A 119 13.68 -19.82 13.39
C LEU A 119 13.92 -18.94 12.17
N GLN A 120 12.93 -18.84 11.29
CA GLN A 120 13.07 -18.23 9.98
C GLN A 120 12.24 -16.95 9.86
N GLY A 121 12.79 -15.99 9.13
CA GLY A 121 12.09 -14.78 8.69
C GLY A 121 12.50 -14.43 7.27
N LEU A 122 12.08 -13.26 6.82
CA LEU A 122 12.41 -12.76 5.50
C LEU A 122 13.52 -11.70 5.60
N PRO A 123 14.56 -11.75 4.74
CA PRO A 123 15.59 -10.73 4.71
C PRO A 123 15.07 -9.37 4.19
N ALA A 124 13.98 -9.40 3.42
CA ALA A 124 13.27 -8.26 2.86
C ALA A 124 11.80 -8.66 2.64
N PRO A 125 10.84 -7.71 2.65
CA PRO A 125 9.46 -8.03 2.32
C PRO A 125 9.33 -8.73 0.98
N ARG A 126 8.40 -9.69 0.92
CA ARG A 126 8.04 -10.39 -0.31
C ARG A 126 6.70 -9.87 -0.82
N SER A 127 6.63 -9.66 -2.13
CA SER A 127 5.43 -9.23 -2.84
C SER A 127 4.79 -10.45 -3.51
N ILE A 128 3.50 -10.64 -3.32
CA ILE A 128 2.71 -11.72 -3.91
C ILE A 128 1.54 -11.09 -4.64
N ALA A 129 1.26 -11.52 -5.87
CA ALA A 129 0.07 -11.06 -6.60
C ALA A 129 -1.18 -11.25 -5.73
N ILE A 130 -2.05 -10.23 -5.66
CA ILE A 130 -3.18 -10.23 -4.73
C ILE A 130 -4.14 -11.39 -5.01
N GLU A 131 -4.30 -11.79 -6.28
CA GLU A 131 -5.13 -12.91 -6.70
C GLU A 131 -4.56 -14.26 -6.21
N ARG A 132 -3.23 -14.41 -6.20
CA ARG A 132 -2.55 -15.60 -5.67
C ARG A 132 -2.74 -15.69 -4.16
N PHE A 133 -2.68 -14.56 -3.46
CA PHE A 133 -2.98 -14.50 -2.02
C PHE A 133 -4.44 -14.90 -1.74
N GLN A 134 -5.40 -14.25 -2.41
CA GLN A 134 -6.83 -14.51 -2.25
C GLN A 134 -7.20 -15.97 -2.52
N SER A 135 -6.70 -16.55 -3.62
CA SER A 135 -6.96 -17.95 -3.95
C SER A 135 -6.35 -18.92 -2.93
N SER A 136 -5.11 -18.67 -2.48
CA SER A 136 -4.44 -19.54 -1.50
C SER A 136 -5.13 -19.51 -0.14
N VAL A 137 -5.49 -18.31 0.35
CA VAL A 137 -6.20 -18.15 1.62
C VAL A 137 -7.63 -18.68 1.53
N GLY A 138 -8.33 -18.42 0.43
CA GLY A 138 -9.67 -18.95 0.18
C GLY A 138 -9.69 -20.48 0.16
N GLN A 139 -8.70 -21.12 -0.47
CA GLN A 139 -8.55 -22.57 -0.44
C GLN A 139 -8.30 -23.09 0.98
N PHE A 140 -7.42 -22.45 1.75
CA PHE A 140 -7.16 -22.83 3.14
C PHE A 140 -8.42 -22.75 4.03
N ILE A 141 -9.23 -21.70 3.87
CA ILE A 141 -10.52 -21.57 4.56
C ILE A 141 -11.46 -22.71 4.14
N GLN A 142 -11.55 -22.99 2.83
CA GLN A 142 -12.39 -24.06 2.30
C GLN A 142 -11.99 -25.44 2.81
N ASP A 143 -10.69 -25.74 2.87
CA ASP A 143 -10.17 -27.01 3.40
C ASP A 143 -10.51 -27.17 4.88
N THR A 144 -10.42 -26.08 5.64
CA THR A 144 -10.81 -26.04 7.06
C THR A 144 -12.30 -26.30 7.23
N LEU A 145 -13.15 -25.68 6.39
CA LEU A 145 -14.60 -25.90 6.39
C LEU A 145 -14.95 -27.34 6.04
N SER A 146 -14.34 -27.91 5.00
CA SER A 146 -14.53 -29.31 4.62
C SER A 146 -14.14 -30.27 5.75
N ARG A 147 -13.09 -29.95 6.51
CA ARG A 147 -12.72 -30.72 7.70
C ARG A 147 -13.77 -30.63 8.81
N LEU A 148 -14.33 -29.45 9.05
CA LEU A 148 -15.39 -29.27 10.05
C LEU A 148 -16.67 -30.00 9.66
N ASP A 149 -17.06 -29.93 8.40
CA ASP A 149 -18.24 -30.65 7.88
C ASP A 149 -18.08 -32.17 8.05
N ALA A 150 -16.91 -32.72 7.71
CA ALA A 150 -16.58 -34.13 7.94
C ALA A 150 -16.55 -34.54 9.44
N LYS A 151 -16.59 -33.57 10.36
CA LYS A 151 -16.69 -33.75 11.80
C LYS A 151 -18.05 -33.36 12.36
N GLU A 152 -19.05 -33.16 11.49
CA GLU A 152 -20.42 -32.76 11.83
C GLU A 152 -20.48 -31.39 12.54
N LEU A 153 -19.50 -30.52 12.24
CA LEU A 153 -19.36 -29.16 12.77
C LEU A 153 -19.57 -28.08 11.67
N GLY A 154 -20.32 -28.41 10.61
CA GLY A 154 -20.53 -27.53 9.45
C GLY A 154 -21.22 -26.20 9.77
N GLY A 155 -22.00 -26.11 10.86
CA GLY A 155 -22.68 -24.89 11.31
C GLY A 155 -21.80 -23.88 12.07
N SER A 156 -20.47 -23.98 11.94
CA SER A 156 -19.51 -23.13 12.66
C SER A 156 -19.61 -21.64 12.32
N ASN A 157 -19.07 -20.77 13.20
CA ASN A 157 -18.96 -19.34 12.93
C ASN A 157 -18.16 -19.05 11.65
N LEU A 158 -17.12 -19.85 11.38
CA LEU A 158 -16.34 -19.75 10.14
C LEU A 158 -17.21 -19.97 8.91
N ALA A 159 -18.12 -20.96 8.94
CA ALA A 159 -18.99 -21.26 7.81
C ALA A 159 -19.96 -20.11 7.53
N GLN A 160 -20.55 -19.53 8.58
CA GLN A 160 -21.45 -18.38 8.47
C GLN A 160 -20.71 -17.16 7.91
N LEU A 161 -19.54 -16.84 8.47
CA LEU A 161 -18.73 -15.71 8.04
C LEU A 161 -18.24 -15.87 6.59
N TRP A 162 -17.77 -17.05 6.22
CA TRP A 162 -17.33 -17.30 4.86
C TRP A 162 -18.48 -17.21 3.85
N ALA A 163 -19.68 -17.69 4.21
CA ALA A 163 -20.86 -17.53 3.37
C ALA A 163 -21.21 -16.05 3.12
N LEU A 164 -21.16 -15.20 4.16
CA LEU A 164 -21.38 -13.76 4.03
C LEU A 164 -20.34 -13.10 3.11
N ILE A 165 -19.07 -13.47 3.24
CA ILE A 165 -18.01 -12.96 2.35
C ILE A 165 -18.27 -13.37 0.90
N GLN A 166 -18.70 -14.61 0.65
CA GLN A 166 -19.02 -15.07 -0.70
C GLN A 166 -20.25 -14.34 -1.28
N GLU A 167 -21.27 -14.08 -0.47
CA GLU A 167 -22.45 -13.29 -0.86
C GLU A 167 -22.06 -11.85 -1.21
N ASP A 168 -21.29 -11.19 -0.33
CA ASP A 168 -20.79 -9.83 -0.58
C ASP A 168 -19.86 -9.76 -1.80
N GLN A 169 -19.08 -10.82 -2.05
CA GLN A 169 -18.27 -10.91 -3.26
C GLN A 169 -19.13 -11.10 -4.50
N ALA A 170 -20.25 -11.82 -4.44
CA ALA A 170 -21.13 -12.03 -5.58
C ALA A 170 -21.87 -10.75 -5.99
N ASP A 171 -22.14 -9.84 -5.06
CA ASP A 171 -22.77 -8.54 -5.33
C ASP A 171 -21.77 -7.39 -5.49
N VAL A 172 -21.91 -6.63 -6.58
CA VAL A 172 -20.97 -5.54 -6.91
C VAL A 172 -21.07 -4.39 -5.91
N GLU A 173 -22.27 -4.04 -5.44
CA GLU A 173 -22.42 -2.90 -4.52
C GLU A 173 -22.01 -3.27 -3.09
N SER A 174 -22.30 -4.49 -2.62
CA SER A 174 -21.77 -5.02 -1.37
C SER A 174 -20.25 -5.02 -1.39
N ARG A 175 -19.61 -5.61 -2.41
CA ARG A 175 -18.14 -5.59 -2.54
C ARG A 175 -17.56 -4.18 -2.46
N ARG A 176 -18.20 -3.21 -3.13
CA ARG A 176 -17.79 -1.80 -3.10
C ARG A 176 -17.93 -1.18 -1.72
N ARG A 177 -19.01 -1.47 -0.99
CA ARG A 177 -19.20 -1.03 0.40
C ARG A 177 -18.13 -1.61 1.30
N ARG A 178 -17.92 -2.93 1.29
CA ARG A 178 -16.92 -3.62 2.11
C ARG A 178 -15.49 -3.16 1.84
N THR A 179 -15.17 -2.90 0.58
CA THR A 179 -13.89 -2.31 0.19
C THR A 179 -13.69 -0.94 0.84
N LEU A 180 -14.73 -0.11 0.86
CA LEU A 180 -14.67 1.24 1.42
C LEU A 180 -14.60 1.22 2.95
N GLU A 181 -15.32 0.32 3.61
CA GLU A 181 -15.21 0.09 5.06
C GLU A 181 -13.77 -0.26 5.44
N ALA A 182 -13.18 -1.24 4.73
CA ALA A 182 -11.78 -1.64 4.94
C ALA A 182 -10.80 -0.51 4.69
N GLN A 183 -10.97 0.27 3.62
CA GLN A 183 -10.16 1.45 3.33
C GLN A 183 -10.29 2.55 4.38
N LEU A 184 -11.39 2.61 5.11
CA LEU A 184 -11.61 3.51 6.24
C LEU A 184 -11.13 2.93 7.58
N GLY A 185 -10.65 1.68 7.58
CA GLY A 185 -10.10 0.98 8.74
C GLY A 185 -11.13 0.21 9.57
N PHE A 186 -12.33 0.00 9.05
CA PHE A 186 -13.39 -0.76 9.71
C PHE A 186 -13.46 -2.20 9.19
N ASP A 187 -13.86 -3.11 10.08
CA ASP A 187 -14.31 -4.44 9.69
C ASP A 187 -15.67 -4.35 8.98
N ALA A 188 -16.03 -5.41 8.25
CA ALA A 188 -17.28 -5.47 7.50
C ALA A 188 -18.49 -5.23 8.42
N GLU A 189 -19.38 -4.32 8.03
CA GLU A 189 -20.59 -3.93 8.78
C GLU A 189 -20.34 -3.15 10.08
N GLU A 190 -19.08 -2.83 10.40
CA GLU A 190 -18.75 -2.08 11.61
C GLU A 190 -18.52 -0.58 11.35
N CYS A 191 -18.48 -0.15 10.08
CA CYS A 191 -18.38 1.27 9.75
C CYS A 191 -19.69 2.00 10.11
N PRO A 192 -19.64 3.11 10.87
CA PRO A 192 -20.81 3.93 11.13
C PRO A 192 -21.52 4.34 9.82
N ALA A 193 -22.85 4.19 9.79
CA ALA A 193 -23.64 4.36 8.58
C ALA A 193 -23.53 5.77 7.97
N ASP A 194 -23.41 6.80 8.80
CA ASP A 194 -23.23 8.18 8.36
C ASP A 194 -21.88 8.40 7.65
N ILE A 195 -20.82 7.75 8.14
CA ILE A 195 -19.49 7.78 7.52
C ILE A 195 -19.52 7.02 6.18
N LEU A 196 -20.08 5.81 6.16
CA LEU A 196 -20.13 5.00 4.95
C LEU A 196 -20.96 5.69 3.85
N GLU A 197 -22.12 6.22 4.18
CA GLU A 197 -22.97 6.95 3.23
C GLU A 197 -22.29 8.22 2.71
N ALA A 198 -21.60 8.97 3.58
CA ALA A 198 -20.80 10.11 3.13
C ALA A 198 -19.68 9.67 2.16
N ALA A 199 -19.04 8.53 2.40
CA ALA A 199 -17.98 8.01 1.54
C ALA A 199 -18.53 7.58 0.17
N LEU A 200 -19.67 6.90 0.15
CA LEU A 200 -20.38 6.51 -1.06
C LEU A 200 -20.86 7.72 -1.88
N GLN A 201 -21.31 8.79 -1.22
CA GLN A 201 -21.66 10.05 -1.89
C GLN A 201 -20.45 10.66 -2.59
N TRP A 202 -19.29 10.71 -1.92
CA TRP A 202 -18.05 11.22 -2.51
C TRP A 202 -17.57 10.38 -3.70
N ARG A 203 -17.78 9.06 -3.70
CA ARG A 203 -17.42 8.16 -4.80
C ARG A 203 -17.94 8.64 -6.16
N SER A 204 -19.17 9.15 -6.21
CA SER A 204 -19.79 9.65 -7.45
C SER A 204 -18.98 10.78 -8.08
N ARG A 205 -18.38 11.64 -7.24
CA ARG A 205 -17.74 12.91 -7.62
C ARG A 205 -16.22 12.79 -7.73
N VAL A 206 -15.59 12.02 -6.85
CA VAL A 206 -14.15 11.79 -6.80
C VAL A 206 -13.73 10.69 -7.78
N GLY A 207 -14.55 9.65 -7.90
CA GLY A 207 -14.18 8.41 -8.58
C GLY A 207 -13.59 7.37 -7.63
N GLU A 208 -13.82 6.10 -7.97
CA GLU A 208 -13.42 4.93 -7.16
C GLU A 208 -11.90 4.84 -6.97
N ILE A 209 -11.15 5.17 -8.02
CA ILE A 209 -9.68 5.12 -8.03
C ILE A 209 -9.08 6.14 -7.06
N ALA A 210 -9.42 7.43 -7.21
CA ALA A 210 -8.89 8.45 -6.31
C ALA A 210 -9.44 8.30 -4.89
N LEU A 211 -10.68 7.85 -4.72
CA LEU A 211 -11.24 7.60 -3.39
C LEU A 211 -10.48 6.48 -2.66
N SER A 212 -10.06 5.42 -3.37
CA SER A 212 -9.22 4.34 -2.80
C SER A 212 -7.87 4.81 -2.28
N GLU A 213 -7.41 5.98 -2.70
CA GLU A 213 -6.17 6.60 -2.21
C GLU A 213 -6.46 7.64 -1.13
N ILE A 214 -7.56 8.39 -1.27
CA ILE A 214 -7.94 9.48 -0.35
C ILE A 214 -8.49 8.94 0.97
N ALA A 215 -9.43 7.98 0.93
CA ALA A 215 -10.10 7.45 2.11
C ALA A 215 -9.12 6.89 3.16
N PRO A 216 -8.20 5.96 2.79
CA PRO A 216 -7.23 5.44 3.76
C PRO A 216 -6.24 6.50 4.25
N ALA A 217 -5.84 7.45 3.40
CA ALA A 217 -4.92 8.51 3.82
C ALA A 217 -5.57 9.45 4.85
N ILE A 218 -6.87 9.73 4.73
CA ILE A 218 -7.62 10.51 5.71
C ILE A 218 -7.81 9.70 6.99
N ALA A 219 -8.25 8.44 6.90
CA ALA A 219 -8.47 7.58 8.07
C ALA A 219 -7.21 7.44 8.94
N GLN A 220 -6.04 7.31 8.32
CA GLN A 220 -4.76 7.18 9.03
C GLN A 220 -4.21 8.49 9.62
N SER A 221 -4.76 9.65 9.22
CA SER A 221 -4.25 10.97 9.65
C SER A 221 -4.73 11.42 11.03
N GLY A 222 -5.67 10.68 11.65
CA GLY A 222 -6.15 10.86 13.01
C GLY A 222 -7.54 11.50 13.11
N GLY A 223 -8.34 11.02 14.07
CA GLY A 223 -9.74 11.42 14.29
C GLY A 223 -10.75 10.44 13.68
N ASN A 224 -12.05 10.58 14.03
CA ASN A 224 -13.14 9.97 13.26
C ASN A 224 -12.92 10.36 11.78
N PRO A 225 -12.95 9.43 10.78
CA PRO A 225 -12.65 9.72 9.39
C PRO A 225 -13.61 10.78 8.84
N ALA A 226 -13.24 12.04 9.08
CA ALA A 226 -14.05 13.18 8.75
C ALA A 226 -13.87 13.42 7.26
N LEU A 227 -14.68 12.74 6.45
CA LEU A 227 -14.77 12.96 5.01
C LEU A 227 -15.13 14.41 4.65
N ALA A 228 -15.48 15.23 5.66
CA ALA A 228 -15.43 16.68 5.59
C ALA A 228 -14.10 17.22 5.02
N ALA A 229 -12.97 16.53 5.24
CA ALA A 229 -11.68 16.87 4.62
C ALA A 229 -11.72 16.81 3.09
N ILE A 230 -12.47 15.86 2.50
CA ILE A 230 -12.68 15.81 1.04
C ILE A 230 -13.49 17.04 0.58
N GLY A 231 -14.48 17.44 1.36
CA GLY A 231 -15.26 18.67 1.11
C GLY A 231 -14.40 19.93 1.19
N HIS A 232 -13.50 19.98 2.17
CA HIS A 232 -12.53 21.07 2.29
C HIS A 232 -11.64 21.11 1.05
N LEU A 233 -10.98 20.00 0.68
CA LEU A 233 -10.16 19.89 -0.53
C LEU A 233 -10.91 20.34 -1.80
N ALA A 234 -12.20 19.99 -1.93
CA ALA A 234 -13.03 20.37 -3.07
C ALA A 234 -13.23 21.88 -3.24
N THR A 235 -13.10 22.65 -2.14
CA THR A 235 -13.40 24.09 -2.08
C THR A 235 -12.15 24.94 -1.93
N MET A 236 -10.99 24.32 -1.69
CA MET A 236 -9.73 25.03 -1.53
C MET A 236 -9.29 25.70 -2.84
N PRO A 237 -8.67 26.89 -2.75
CA PRO A 237 -8.01 27.47 -3.92
C PRO A 237 -6.84 26.58 -4.36
N GLY A 238 -6.72 26.38 -5.67
CA GLY A 238 -5.69 25.55 -6.27
C GLY A 238 -4.99 26.22 -7.45
N ILE A 239 -3.99 25.53 -7.98
CA ILE A 239 -3.29 25.88 -9.22
C ILE A 239 -4.13 25.37 -10.39
N VAL A 240 -4.57 26.25 -11.27
CA VAL A 240 -5.31 25.86 -12.48
C VAL A 240 -4.31 25.38 -13.53
N ALA A 241 -4.40 24.11 -13.88
CA ALA A 241 -3.57 23.41 -14.85
C ALA A 241 -4.39 23.04 -16.09
N LYS A 242 -3.74 23.08 -17.25
CA LYS A 242 -4.28 22.57 -18.50
C LYS A 242 -3.20 21.71 -19.17
N PRO A 243 -3.06 20.44 -18.76
CA PRO A 243 -2.01 19.58 -19.27
C PRO A 243 -1.97 19.56 -20.81
N GLU A 244 -0.79 19.76 -21.37
CA GLU A 244 -0.58 19.72 -22.84
C GLU A 244 -0.35 18.29 -23.35
N VAL A 245 0.09 17.41 -22.45
CA VAL A 245 0.33 15.98 -22.71
C VAL A 245 -0.84 15.14 -22.20
N ARG A 246 -1.05 13.99 -22.84
CA ARG A 246 -2.14 13.06 -22.56
C ARG A 246 -1.60 11.64 -22.34
N PHE A 247 -2.44 10.74 -21.84
CA PHE A 247 -2.05 9.36 -21.56
C PHE A 247 -1.48 8.60 -22.77
N ASP A 248 -1.91 8.94 -23.98
CA ASP A 248 -1.43 8.36 -25.24
C ASP A 248 -0.03 8.86 -25.67
N THR A 249 0.51 9.88 -24.97
CA THR A 249 1.82 10.47 -25.27
C THR A 249 2.98 9.52 -24.97
N ILE A 250 2.83 8.64 -23.96
CA ILE A 250 3.94 7.82 -23.43
C ILE A 250 3.96 6.37 -23.95
N GLY A 251 3.07 6.04 -24.90
CA GLY A 251 2.93 4.69 -25.43
C GLY A 251 2.16 3.75 -24.49
N PRO A 252 2.03 2.46 -24.86
CA PRO A 252 1.24 1.51 -24.08
C PRO A 252 1.88 1.21 -22.71
N PRO A 253 1.07 0.89 -21.69
CA PRO A 253 1.58 0.43 -20.40
C PRO A 253 2.47 -0.82 -20.57
N VAL A 254 3.57 -0.85 -19.81
CA VAL A 254 4.44 -2.04 -19.74
C VAL A 254 4.12 -2.87 -18.50
N ALA A 255 4.38 -4.17 -18.57
CA ALA A 255 4.31 -5.04 -17.40
C ALA A 255 5.53 -4.81 -16.49
N GLY A 256 5.38 -5.13 -15.21
CA GLY A 256 6.46 -5.00 -14.22
C GLY A 256 5.97 -4.39 -12.91
N MET A 257 6.91 -4.21 -11.98
CA MET A 257 6.70 -3.55 -10.71
C MET A 257 6.33 -2.07 -10.92
N PRO A 258 5.64 -1.43 -9.96
CA PRO A 258 5.17 -0.06 -10.15
C PRO A 258 6.27 0.95 -10.51
N TRP A 259 7.48 0.76 -9.99
CA TRP A 259 8.62 1.63 -10.30
C TRP A 259 9.18 1.40 -11.72
N GLU A 260 9.19 0.16 -12.22
CA GLU A 260 9.64 -0.14 -13.60
C GLU A 260 8.70 0.49 -14.62
N ARG A 261 7.38 0.35 -14.39
CA ARG A 261 6.35 0.98 -15.22
C ARG A 261 6.48 2.50 -15.22
N ALA A 262 6.76 3.07 -14.05
CA ALA A 262 6.93 4.50 -13.87
C ALA A 262 8.20 5.03 -14.55
N SER A 263 9.32 4.32 -14.45
CA SER A 263 10.57 4.69 -15.12
C SER A 263 10.41 4.62 -16.64
N HIS A 264 9.72 3.61 -17.17
CA HIS A 264 9.38 3.55 -18.59
C HIS A 264 8.54 4.77 -19.01
N ALA A 265 7.46 5.08 -18.30
CA ALA A 265 6.59 6.23 -18.59
C ALA A 265 7.35 7.57 -18.55
N ALA A 266 8.20 7.76 -17.54
CA ALA A 266 9.03 8.97 -17.42
C ALA A 266 10.03 9.09 -18.57
N ASN A 267 10.69 7.99 -18.94
CA ASN A 267 11.62 7.96 -20.07
C ASN A 267 10.91 8.24 -21.42
N SER A 268 9.73 7.69 -21.63
CA SER A 268 8.90 8.01 -22.81
C SER A 268 8.55 9.49 -22.88
N LEU A 269 8.13 10.10 -21.76
CA LEU A 269 7.82 11.53 -21.73
C LEU A 269 9.08 12.39 -21.96
N ARG A 270 10.21 12.02 -21.35
CA ARG A 270 11.50 12.69 -21.56
C ARG A 270 11.96 12.65 -23.02
N ALA A 271 11.77 11.50 -23.68
CA ALA A 271 12.03 11.37 -25.12
C ALA A 271 11.09 12.26 -25.95
N HIS A 272 9.80 12.33 -25.58
CA HIS A 272 8.81 13.17 -26.26
C HIS A 272 9.17 14.66 -26.20
N ILE A 273 9.65 15.16 -25.06
CA ILE A 273 10.06 16.57 -24.90
C ILE A 273 11.49 16.86 -25.38
N GLY A 274 12.21 15.86 -25.91
CA GLY A 274 13.59 16.02 -26.37
C GLY A 274 14.62 16.26 -25.26
N ASN A 275 14.29 15.92 -24.01
CA ASN A 275 15.18 16.07 -22.85
C ASN A 275 15.47 14.69 -22.23
N ALA A 276 16.38 13.93 -22.83
CA ALA A 276 16.67 12.56 -22.37
C ALA A 276 17.39 12.50 -21.01
N ALA A 277 18.38 13.37 -20.77
CA ALA A 277 19.27 13.27 -19.60
C ALA A 277 19.47 14.57 -18.80
N ALA A 278 19.14 15.74 -19.36
CA ALA A 278 19.35 16.99 -18.65
C ALA A 278 18.33 17.17 -17.51
N ARG A 279 18.68 17.98 -16.51
CA ARG A 279 17.72 18.43 -15.51
C ARG A 279 16.50 19.04 -16.21
N VAL A 280 15.32 18.56 -15.85
CA VAL A 280 14.07 19.23 -16.22
C VAL A 280 13.98 20.51 -15.39
N SER A 281 13.64 21.63 -16.01
CA SER A 281 13.45 22.92 -15.34
C SER A 281 12.04 23.06 -14.74
N ASP A 282 11.82 24.08 -13.90
CA ASP A 282 10.46 24.49 -13.48
C ASP A 282 9.62 24.89 -14.68
N ARG A 283 10.24 25.55 -15.66
CA ARG A 283 9.56 26.01 -16.86
C ARG A 283 9.01 24.83 -17.68
N GLU A 284 9.83 23.83 -17.99
CA GLU A 284 9.39 22.66 -18.76
C GLU A 284 8.27 21.89 -18.05
N LEU A 285 8.38 21.68 -16.72
CA LEU A 285 7.32 21.03 -15.95
C LEU A 285 6.01 21.84 -15.97
N HIS A 286 6.11 23.17 -15.85
CA HIS A 286 4.95 24.05 -15.88
C HIS A 286 4.29 24.11 -17.26
N GLU A 287 5.08 24.11 -18.35
CA GLU A 287 4.60 24.03 -19.73
C GLU A 287 3.82 22.72 -19.95
N LEU A 288 4.38 21.57 -19.53
CA LEU A 288 3.69 20.27 -19.63
C LEU A 288 2.35 20.22 -18.90
N LEU A 289 2.26 20.88 -17.75
CA LEU A 289 1.01 20.98 -16.96
C LEU A 289 0.10 22.14 -17.41
N GLY A 290 0.56 23.01 -18.31
CA GLY A 290 -0.13 24.24 -18.69
C GLY A 290 -0.47 25.15 -17.51
N VAL A 291 0.47 25.31 -16.56
CA VAL A 291 0.33 26.19 -15.38
C VAL A 291 1.19 27.43 -15.51
N SER A 292 0.72 28.57 -14.98
CA SER A 292 1.54 29.78 -14.91
C SER A 292 2.49 29.75 -13.70
N ARG A 293 3.70 30.27 -13.87
CA ARG A 293 4.68 30.41 -12.76
C ARG A 293 4.11 31.22 -11.59
N ASP A 294 3.37 32.28 -11.90
CA ASP A 294 2.79 33.16 -10.88
C ASP A 294 1.74 32.42 -10.06
N GLN A 295 0.95 31.53 -10.67
CA GLN A 295 -0.03 30.71 -9.95
C GLN A 295 0.65 29.74 -8.98
N VAL A 296 1.74 29.11 -9.41
CA VAL A 296 2.51 28.18 -8.56
C VAL A 296 3.16 28.92 -7.39
N GLN A 297 3.72 30.10 -7.62
CA GLN A 297 4.37 30.91 -6.58
C GLN A 297 3.38 31.57 -5.62
N SER A 298 2.23 32.04 -6.13
CA SER A 298 1.18 32.67 -5.32
C SER A 298 0.28 31.66 -4.60
N SER A 299 0.41 30.36 -4.88
CA SER A 299 -0.31 29.31 -4.16
C SER A 299 0.01 29.38 -2.67
N ALA A 300 -0.97 29.85 -1.89
CA ALA A 300 -0.81 30.11 -0.46
C ALA A 300 -0.37 28.82 0.25
N PRO A 301 0.63 28.89 1.15
CA PRO A 301 0.98 27.74 1.98
C PRO A 301 -0.24 27.37 2.84
N GLN A 302 -0.65 26.12 2.77
CA GLN A 302 -1.77 25.62 3.58
C GLN A 302 -1.39 25.70 5.06
N ASN A 303 -2.25 26.28 5.91
CA ASN A 303 -2.03 26.35 7.36
C ASN A 303 -2.15 24.98 8.03
N VAL A 304 -2.99 24.09 7.47
CA VAL A 304 -3.18 22.70 7.90
C VAL A 304 -2.32 21.78 7.02
N ARG A 305 -1.73 20.75 7.62
CA ARG A 305 -1.00 19.71 6.88
C ARG A 305 -2.02 18.68 6.38
N GLU A 306 -2.52 18.88 5.16
CA GLU A 306 -3.43 17.92 4.55
C GLU A 306 -2.69 16.60 4.23
N PRO A 307 -3.30 15.43 4.51
CA PRO A 307 -2.67 14.14 4.22
C PRO A 307 -2.58 13.86 2.72
N VAL A 308 -3.42 14.53 1.91
CA VAL A 308 -3.60 14.27 0.49
C VAL A 308 -3.46 15.54 -0.35
N ALA A 309 -2.80 15.42 -1.50
CA ALA A 309 -2.90 16.38 -2.59
C ALA A 309 -3.84 15.84 -3.65
N VAL A 310 -4.63 16.71 -4.27
CA VAL A 310 -5.62 16.31 -5.28
C VAL A 310 -5.48 17.14 -6.56
N ALA A 311 -5.87 16.57 -7.69
CA ALA A 311 -6.17 17.32 -8.91
C ALA A 311 -7.64 17.09 -9.28
N ILE A 312 -8.42 18.16 -9.36
CA ILE A 312 -9.86 18.12 -9.52
C ILE A 312 -10.22 18.59 -10.93
N PRO A 313 -10.87 17.77 -11.76
CA PRO A 313 -11.28 18.20 -13.10
C PRO A 313 -12.37 19.28 -13.03
N ASP A 314 -12.24 20.33 -13.85
CA ASP A 314 -13.20 21.43 -13.92
C ASP A 314 -14.25 21.26 -15.04
N GLY A 315 -14.19 20.15 -15.78
CA GLY A 315 -15.08 19.84 -16.91
C GLY A 315 -14.71 20.49 -18.25
N ASN A 316 -13.70 21.36 -18.30
CA ASN A 316 -13.24 22.03 -19.52
C ASN A 316 -11.84 21.55 -19.95
N GLY A 317 -11.49 20.32 -19.59
CA GLY A 317 -10.14 19.76 -19.80
C GLY A 317 -9.07 20.44 -18.95
N ARG A 318 -9.45 21.15 -17.87
CA ARG A 318 -8.51 21.71 -16.89
C ARG A 318 -8.60 20.95 -15.58
N LEU A 319 -7.52 21.01 -14.82
CA LEU A 319 -7.40 20.45 -13.49
C LEU A 319 -7.14 21.58 -12.49
N MET A 320 -7.84 21.59 -11.36
CA MET A 320 -7.49 22.38 -10.20
C MET A 320 -6.63 21.53 -9.28
N ILE A 321 -5.33 21.83 -9.22
CA ILE A 321 -4.37 21.12 -8.38
C ILE A 321 -4.32 21.78 -7.00
N VAL A 322 -4.60 21.01 -5.95
CA VAL A 322 -4.49 21.43 -4.55
C VAL A 322 -3.28 20.72 -3.94
N PRO A 323 -2.08 21.36 -3.97
CA PRO A 323 -0.87 20.77 -3.42
C PRO A 323 -0.86 20.85 -1.89
N ARG A 324 -0.23 19.88 -1.23
CA ARG A 324 -0.03 19.85 0.23
C ARG A 324 1.39 20.25 0.64
N LYS A 325 2.39 20.12 -0.26
CA LYS A 325 3.78 20.47 0.06
C LYS A 325 3.97 21.99 0.06
N ARG A 326 4.76 22.49 1.02
CA ARG A 326 5.01 23.94 1.20
C ARG A 326 6.29 24.41 0.53
N ASN A 327 7.37 23.64 0.65
CA ASN A 327 8.67 24.05 0.11
C ASN A 327 8.73 23.86 -1.42
N PRO A 328 9.53 24.67 -2.16
CA PRO A 328 9.56 24.66 -3.62
C PRO A 328 9.88 23.27 -4.22
N ARG A 329 10.93 22.59 -3.73
CA ARG A 329 11.33 21.24 -4.21
C ARG A 329 10.21 20.21 -4.01
N GLY A 330 9.53 20.25 -2.87
CA GLY A 330 8.41 19.38 -2.54
C GLY A 330 7.19 19.65 -3.41
N LYS A 331 6.86 20.92 -3.68
CA LYS A 331 5.79 21.29 -4.63
C LYS A 331 6.13 20.81 -6.04
N ARG A 332 7.37 21.04 -6.49
CA ARG A 332 7.88 20.55 -7.79
C ARG A 332 7.72 19.04 -7.93
N PHE A 333 8.15 18.28 -6.92
CA PHE A 333 8.00 16.82 -6.90
C PHE A 333 6.53 16.40 -6.91
N GLU A 334 5.66 17.07 -6.16
CA GLU A 334 4.23 16.76 -6.12
C GLU A 334 3.50 17.07 -7.45
N LEU A 335 3.87 18.16 -8.13
CA LEU A 335 3.39 18.45 -9.49
C LEU A 335 3.83 17.37 -10.49
N ALA A 336 5.07 16.90 -10.40
CA ALA A 336 5.55 15.79 -11.24
C ALA A 336 4.81 14.47 -10.94
N ARG A 337 4.43 14.21 -9.69
CA ARG A 337 3.59 13.05 -9.33
C ARG A 337 2.20 13.14 -9.96
N ILE A 338 1.56 14.30 -9.91
CA ILE A 338 0.25 14.53 -10.53
C ILE A 338 0.34 14.40 -12.06
N LEU A 339 1.43 14.89 -12.67
CA LEU A 339 1.70 14.69 -14.10
C LEU A 339 1.80 13.19 -14.43
N GLY A 340 2.57 12.43 -13.66
CA GLY A 340 2.69 10.98 -13.86
C GLY A 340 1.38 10.23 -13.73
N GLU A 341 0.54 10.63 -12.78
CA GLU A 341 -0.81 10.08 -12.62
C GLU A 341 -1.70 10.43 -13.82
N HIS A 342 -1.68 11.69 -14.27
CA HIS A 342 -2.46 12.15 -15.43
C HIS A 342 -2.13 11.39 -16.72
N LEU A 343 -0.88 10.93 -16.87
CA LEU A 343 -0.41 10.20 -18.04
C LEU A 343 -0.74 8.70 -17.99
N ARG A 344 -1.25 8.18 -16.88
CA ARG A 344 -1.36 6.73 -16.66
C ARG A 344 -2.58 6.12 -17.34
N GLU A 345 -3.70 6.83 -17.33
CA GLU A 345 -4.97 6.43 -17.94
C GLU A 345 -5.81 7.68 -18.25
N ASP A 346 -6.92 7.49 -18.97
CA ASP A 346 -7.83 8.60 -19.25
C ASP A 346 -8.62 8.98 -17.99
N HIS A 347 -8.52 10.24 -17.58
CA HIS A 347 -9.01 10.75 -16.31
C HIS A 347 -9.94 11.96 -16.45
N GLU A 348 -10.46 12.25 -17.66
CA GLU A 348 -11.17 13.50 -17.97
C GLU A 348 -12.26 13.93 -16.97
N THR A 349 -12.87 13.00 -16.24
CA THR A 349 -13.98 13.27 -15.31
C THR A 349 -13.72 12.90 -13.85
N ARG A 350 -12.54 12.37 -13.50
CA ARG A 350 -12.26 11.87 -12.15
C ARG A 350 -11.12 12.64 -11.48
N TRP A 351 -11.14 12.68 -10.16
CA TRP A 351 -10.05 13.28 -9.40
C TRP A 351 -8.78 12.45 -9.55
N LEU A 352 -7.64 13.11 -9.37
CA LEU A 352 -6.35 12.45 -9.14
C LEU A 352 -5.95 12.67 -7.68
N ALA A 353 -5.27 11.68 -7.09
CA ALA A 353 -4.86 11.73 -5.70
C ALA A 353 -3.37 11.38 -5.54
N SER A 354 -2.67 12.17 -4.74
CA SER A 354 -1.28 11.99 -4.36
C SER A 354 -1.17 11.95 -2.84
N THR A 355 -0.78 10.80 -2.30
CA THR A 355 -0.71 10.53 -0.85
C THR A 355 0.67 10.00 -0.46
N ASP A 356 0.93 9.82 0.85
CA ASP A 356 2.15 9.14 1.31
C ASP A 356 1.93 7.64 1.57
N LEU A 357 0.77 7.09 1.15
CA LEU A 357 0.49 5.67 1.28
C LEU A 357 1.47 4.83 0.44
N PRO A 358 1.82 3.62 0.91
CA PRO A 358 2.67 2.69 0.18
C PRO A 358 1.87 1.82 -0.80
N THR A 359 0.79 2.33 -1.42
CA THR A 359 0.06 1.60 -2.48
C THR A 359 0.88 1.51 -3.77
N SER A 360 0.56 0.55 -4.64
CA SER A 360 1.17 0.41 -5.97
C SER A 360 1.07 1.71 -6.76
N ARG A 361 -0.10 2.35 -6.77
CA ARG A 361 -0.33 3.60 -7.50
C ARG A 361 0.54 4.74 -6.98
N GLN A 362 0.66 4.88 -5.67
CA GLN A 362 1.51 5.93 -5.09
C GLN A 362 3.01 5.61 -5.25
N LYS A 363 3.41 4.32 -5.24
CA LYS A 363 4.76 3.90 -5.60
C LYS A 363 5.08 4.29 -7.04
N TYR A 364 4.16 4.04 -7.98
CA TYR A 364 4.28 4.47 -9.38
C TYR A 364 4.45 5.99 -9.48
N GLN A 365 3.58 6.78 -8.86
CA GLN A 365 3.68 8.25 -8.92
C GLN A 365 5.01 8.76 -8.40
N ARG A 366 5.48 8.24 -7.25
CA ARG A 366 6.77 8.64 -6.66
C ARG A 366 7.94 8.26 -7.56
N ALA A 367 7.94 7.04 -8.11
CA ALA A 367 8.98 6.59 -9.04
C ALA A 367 8.97 7.39 -10.34
N PHE A 368 7.80 7.72 -10.87
CA PHE A 368 7.67 8.55 -12.08
C PHE A 368 8.27 9.93 -11.84
N ALA A 369 7.87 10.60 -10.74
CA ALA A 369 8.40 11.91 -10.41
C ALA A 369 9.92 11.87 -10.16
N ALA A 370 10.42 10.81 -9.53
CA ALA A 370 11.85 10.62 -9.31
C ALA A 370 12.61 10.48 -10.64
N GLU A 371 12.19 9.56 -11.52
CA GLU A 371 12.82 9.34 -12.83
C GLU A 371 12.70 10.56 -13.74
N PHE A 372 11.54 11.19 -13.77
CA PHE A 372 11.29 12.34 -14.63
C PHE A 372 12.19 13.53 -14.24
N LEU A 373 12.35 13.80 -12.94
CA LEU A 373 13.13 14.93 -12.45
C LEU A 373 14.64 14.63 -12.34
N CYS A 374 14.98 13.38 -12.03
CA CYS A 374 16.35 12.88 -11.84
C CYS A 374 16.47 11.52 -12.55
N PRO A 375 16.71 11.52 -13.87
CA PRO A 375 16.76 10.28 -14.65
C PRO A 375 17.95 9.43 -14.23
N PHE A 376 17.73 8.13 -14.03
CA PHE A 376 18.72 7.24 -13.43
C PHE A 376 20.02 7.20 -14.23
N SER A 377 19.93 7.13 -15.56
CA SER A 377 21.12 7.09 -16.44
C SER A 377 22.01 8.33 -16.31
N ALA A 378 21.42 9.52 -16.14
CA ALA A 378 22.19 10.74 -15.93
C ALA A 378 22.72 10.82 -14.49
N LEU A 379 21.95 10.34 -13.51
CA LEU A 379 22.37 10.27 -12.12
C LEU A 379 23.58 9.33 -11.95
N GLU A 380 23.52 8.12 -12.50
CA GLU A 380 24.60 7.14 -12.45
C GLU A 380 25.87 7.71 -13.12
N SER A 381 25.72 8.35 -14.28
CA SER A 381 26.85 9.01 -14.95
C SER A 381 27.41 10.20 -14.17
N TYR A 382 26.58 10.90 -13.37
CA TYR A 382 27.03 12.02 -12.55
C TYR A 382 27.80 11.54 -11.31
N LEU A 383 27.32 10.47 -10.67
CA LEU A 383 27.94 9.90 -9.47
C LEU A 383 29.24 9.15 -9.78
N ASP A 384 29.39 8.60 -10.98
CA ASP A 384 30.59 7.86 -11.42
C ASP A 384 31.01 6.76 -10.41
N GLY A 385 30.01 6.08 -9.84
CA GLY A 385 30.18 5.03 -8.83
C GLY A 385 30.36 5.51 -7.38
N ASP A 386 30.37 6.82 -7.10
CA ASP A 386 30.38 7.35 -5.74
C ASP A 386 28.95 7.48 -5.18
N HIS A 387 28.57 6.57 -4.28
CA HIS A 387 27.27 6.58 -3.60
C HIS A 387 27.36 7.10 -2.15
N SER A 388 28.40 7.89 -1.84
CA SER A 388 28.56 8.50 -0.52
C SER A 388 27.51 9.58 -0.24
N SER A 389 27.28 9.90 1.04
CA SER A 389 26.34 10.95 1.42
C SER A 389 26.65 12.32 0.78
N PRO A 390 27.92 12.79 0.72
CA PRO A 390 28.26 14.02 0.01
C PRO A 390 27.92 13.96 -1.48
N ALA A 391 28.23 12.85 -2.18
CA ALA A 391 27.90 12.71 -3.60
C ALA A 391 26.38 12.71 -3.86
N ILE A 392 25.60 12.12 -2.95
CA ILE A 392 24.13 12.15 -2.98
C ILE A 392 23.60 13.57 -2.78
N GLU A 393 24.19 14.35 -1.87
CA GLU A 393 23.85 15.75 -1.64
C GLU A 393 24.13 16.60 -2.89
N ASP A 394 25.33 16.48 -3.46
CA ASP A 394 25.73 17.18 -4.69
C ASP A 394 24.82 16.82 -5.88
N ALA A 395 24.48 15.55 -6.05
CA ALA A 395 23.54 15.11 -7.07
C ALA A 395 22.13 15.66 -6.85
N ALA A 396 21.66 15.72 -5.61
CA ALA A 396 20.35 16.29 -5.28
C ALA A 396 20.29 17.78 -5.64
N GLU A 397 21.39 18.53 -5.42
CA GLU A 397 21.50 19.91 -5.87
C GLU A 397 21.56 20.03 -7.40
N HIS A 398 22.34 19.18 -8.07
CA HIS A 398 22.48 19.17 -9.53
C HIS A 398 21.13 18.99 -10.25
N PHE A 399 20.33 18.02 -9.82
CA PHE A 399 19.01 17.72 -10.40
C PHE A 399 17.87 18.54 -9.76
N ASP A 400 18.14 19.31 -8.71
CA ASP A 400 17.16 20.08 -7.92
C ASP A 400 16.01 19.23 -7.38
N VAL A 401 16.39 18.13 -6.73
CA VAL A 401 15.51 17.21 -6.02
C VAL A 401 15.92 17.12 -4.55
N GLY A 402 15.19 16.35 -3.74
CA GLY A 402 15.65 16.03 -2.39
C GLY A 402 16.60 14.83 -2.39
N GLU A 403 17.49 14.73 -1.40
CA GLU A 403 18.37 13.56 -1.23
C GLU A 403 17.60 12.23 -1.19
N LEU A 404 16.42 12.22 -0.57
CA LEU A 404 15.54 11.06 -0.55
C LEU A 404 15.11 10.59 -1.95
N THR A 405 15.00 11.50 -2.92
CA THR A 405 14.70 11.16 -4.32
C THR A 405 15.89 10.46 -4.97
N VAL A 406 17.11 10.96 -4.76
CA VAL A 406 18.35 10.34 -5.24
C VAL A 406 18.54 8.95 -4.60
N GLN A 407 18.39 8.85 -3.28
CA GLN A 407 18.46 7.58 -2.57
C GLN A 407 17.42 6.57 -3.06
N ALA A 408 16.18 7.01 -3.31
CA ALA A 408 15.14 6.16 -3.85
C ALA A 408 15.48 5.65 -5.26
N GLN A 409 16.06 6.51 -6.11
CA GLN A 409 16.53 6.12 -7.45
C GLN A 409 17.63 5.06 -7.39
N LEU A 410 18.66 5.28 -6.59
CA LEU A 410 19.75 4.32 -6.38
C LEU A 410 19.25 2.99 -5.79
N ALA A 411 18.31 3.06 -4.85
CA ALA A 411 17.74 1.89 -4.20
C ALA A 411 16.87 1.04 -5.15
N ASN A 412 16.05 1.67 -5.99
CA ASN A 412 15.24 0.96 -6.99
C ASN A 412 16.12 0.18 -7.99
N HIS A 413 17.32 0.68 -8.28
CA HIS A 413 18.30 0.06 -9.17
C HIS A 413 19.32 -0.83 -8.44
N GLY A 414 19.14 -1.08 -7.13
CA GLY A 414 19.98 -2.00 -6.36
C GLY A 414 21.40 -1.52 -6.07
N LEU A 415 21.71 -0.24 -6.28
CA LEU A 415 23.04 0.33 -6.02
C LEU A 415 23.30 0.64 -4.55
N ILE A 416 22.23 0.87 -3.78
CA ILE A 416 22.28 1.00 -2.33
C ILE A 416 21.17 0.18 -1.68
N ALA A 417 21.34 -0.17 -0.41
CA ALA A 417 20.24 -0.69 0.38
C ALA A 417 19.14 0.37 0.44
N PRO A 418 17.87 0.04 0.12
CA PRO A 418 16.83 1.03 0.24
C PRO A 418 16.73 1.50 1.70
N PRO A 419 16.51 2.81 1.94
CA PRO A 419 16.39 3.34 3.31
C PRO A 419 15.28 2.64 4.13
N GLN A 420 14.33 2.03 3.43
CA GLN A 420 13.16 1.31 3.91
C GLN A 420 13.43 -0.16 4.31
N PHE A 421 14.51 -0.76 3.79
CA PHE A 421 14.80 -2.21 3.89
C PHE A 421 15.93 -2.53 4.86
N ALA A 422 16.48 -1.51 5.55
CA ALA A 422 17.37 -1.74 6.68
C ALA A 422 16.64 -2.41 7.87
N ALA A 423 15.30 -2.44 7.87
CA ALA A 423 14.48 -3.10 8.87
C ALA A 423 13.73 -4.31 8.27
N SER A 424 13.78 -5.44 8.97
CA SER A 424 13.07 -6.67 8.61
C SER A 424 11.54 -6.61 8.80
N MET A 425 11.02 -5.51 9.38
CA MET A 425 9.61 -5.26 9.68
C MET A 425 9.21 -3.86 9.21
N PRO A 426 7.93 -3.62 8.86
CA PRO A 426 7.49 -2.34 8.32
C PRO A 426 7.40 -1.21 9.36
N TYR A 427 7.43 -1.56 10.65
CA TYR A 427 7.48 -0.64 11.80
C TYR A 427 8.15 -1.32 12.99
N ARG A 428 8.51 -0.53 14.01
CA ARG A 428 9.03 -1.08 15.27
C ARG A 428 7.90 -1.76 16.03
N MET A 429 7.92 -3.08 16.05
CA MET A 429 7.04 -3.89 16.88
C MET A 429 7.34 -3.61 18.36
N ALA A 430 6.31 -3.55 19.20
CA ALA A 430 6.51 -3.63 20.64
C ALA A 430 7.22 -4.96 20.97
N VAL A 431 8.19 -4.90 21.89
CA VAL A 431 8.95 -6.08 22.36
C VAL A 431 8.06 -6.95 23.22
#